data_AF-A0A2A4TSV4-F1
#
_entry.id   AF-A0A2A4TSV4-F1
#
_cell.length_a   1.000
_cell.length_b   1.000
_cell.length_c   1.000
_cell.angle_alpha   90.00
_cell.angle_beta   90.00
_cell.angle_gamma   90.00
#
_symmetry.space_group_name_H-M   'P 1'
#
loop_
_entity.id
_entity.type
_entity.pdbx_description
1 polymer ?
#
loop_
_entity_poly.entity_id
_entity_poly.type
_entity_poly.pdbx_seq_one_letter_code
_entity_poly.pdbx_strand_id
1 'polypeptide(L)'
;MRYWLLESDEPAGPYAPDDLDQIPGFSRSSLVYPEKRLDAKDERWLLAGDVPQLAVTLAAVERRAFAGRYIVPEPTVRDLPVLGAILKQLDRFEEDLIELRGNLIARHQELVELRGDSDSSSHRIEDAQSELKELEARLKKMEPLEADILHLREASMETAETARQVEKKFNRNVEDVRKRFEALENTVDADAQADAQAEMMRIYTASLQERLDKLGEELEGERKASTVLRGELVKIRSAHKEERSARGFLAGGSLFLVPERVVFFLILALLLAVGYLFFKLRTPVVVPAPVVEPEPKPEPPPPPKPKPVILKPKPKKVKSRVRRKRKSSKKRATQKQREEQVRSTILLRVTGGVPSSKRSAIAERRAKPRPAPEQPKN
;
A
#
# COMPACT_ATOMS: atom_id res chain seq x y z
N MET A 1 -81.99 -23.63 -10.91
CA MET A 1 -80.88 -24.58 -11.14
C MET A 1 -81.52 -25.94 -11.28
N ARG A 2 -81.19 -26.72 -12.32
CA ARG A 2 -81.82 -28.02 -12.51
C ARG A 2 -80.96 -29.14 -11.94
N TYR A 3 -81.62 -30.25 -11.62
CA TYR A 3 -81.04 -31.38 -10.93
C TYR A 3 -81.41 -32.67 -11.65
N TRP A 4 -80.46 -33.59 -11.77
CA TRP A 4 -80.71 -34.96 -12.20
C TRP A 4 -80.79 -35.84 -10.95
N LEU A 5 -81.70 -36.79 -10.92
CA LEU A 5 -81.83 -37.80 -9.87
C LEU A 5 -81.33 -39.14 -10.40
N LEU A 6 -80.70 -39.95 -9.55
CA LEU A 6 -80.40 -41.33 -9.88
C LEU A 6 -81.53 -42.22 -9.34
N GLU A 7 -82.33 -42.77 -10.24
CA GLU A 7 -83.44 -43.68 -9.91
C GLU A 7 -83.22 -45.01 -10.63
N SER A 8 -83.15 -46.12 -9.88
CA SER A 8 -82.90 -47.46 -10.45
C SER A 8 -81.67 -47.53 -11.36
N ASP A 9 -80.56 -46.91 -10.93
CA ASP A 9 -79.28 -46.79 -11.66
C ASP A 9 -79.32 -46.00 -12.99
N GLU A 10 -80.45 -45.38 -13.32
CA GLU A 10 -80.58 -44.50 -14.48
C GLU A 10 -80.73 -43.02 -14.06
N PRO A 11 -80.05 -42.09 -14.76
CA PRO A 11 -80.21 -40.66 -14.50
C PRO A 11 -81.56 -40.17 -15.04
N ALA A 12 -82.49 -39.86 -14.14
CA ALA A 12 -83.77 -39.22 -14.45
C ALA A 12 -83.65 -37.69 -14.32
N GLY A 13 -84.14 -36.94 -15.32
CA GLY A 13 -84.14 -35.47 -15.26
C GLY A 13 -83.97 -34.77 -16.62
N PRO A 14 -83.68 -33.46 -16.62
CA PRO A 14 -83.41 -32.58 -15.47
C PRO A 14 -84.69 -31.98 -14.84
N TYR A 15 -84.79 -32.00 -13.50
CA TYR A 15 -85.92 -31.47 -12.72
C TYR A 15 -85.62 -30.07 -12.17
N ALA A 16 -86.65 -29.22 -12.07
CA ALA A 16 -86.56 -28.00 -11.28
C ALA A 16 -86.66 -28.34 -9.77
N PRO A 17 -86.14 -27.48 -8.86
CA PRO A 17 -86.20 -27.76 -7.42
C PRO A 17 -87.64 -27.96 -6.93
N ASP A 18 -88.59 -27.23 -7.50
CA ASP A 18 -90.02 -27.29 -7.17
C ASP A 18 -90.72 -28.52 -7.79
N ASP A 19 -90.09 -29.24 -8.72
CA ASP A 19 -90.64 -30.47 -9.29
C ASP A 19 -90.19 -31.70 -8.48
N LEU A 20 -89.05 -31.58 -7.77
CA LEU A 20 -88.48 -32.66 -6.95
C LEU A 20 -89.39 -33.05 -5.78
N ASP A 21 -90.25 -32.15 -5.31
CA ASP A 21 -91.17 -32.41 -4.19
C ASP A 21 -92.35 -33.32 -4.56
N GLN A 22 -92.64 -33.46 -5.86
CA GLN A 22 -93.69 -34.30 -6.42
C GLN A 22 -93.19 -35.71 -6.76
N ILE A 23 -91.88 -35.93 -6.78
CA ILE A 23 -91.28 -37.21 -7.13
C ILE A 23 -91.40 -38.15 -5.92
N PRO A 24 -92.09 -39.30 -6.05
CA PRO A 24 -92.23 -40.24 -4.95
C PRO A 24 -90.87 -40.82 -4.55
N GLY A 25 -90.56 -40.83 -3.26
CA GLY A 25 -89.29 -41.35 -2.74
C GLY A 25 -88.13 -40.35 -2.74
N PHE A 26 -88.33 -39.11 -3.21
CA PHE A 26 -87.34 -38.06 -3.05
C PHE A 26 -87.15 -37.72 -1.56
N SER A 27 -85.92 -37.84 -1.07
CA SER A 27 -85.55 -37.67 0.33
C SER A 27 -84.10 -37.18 0.46
N ARG A 28 -83.63 -36.91 1.68
CA ARG A 28 -82.23 -36.46 1.91
C ARG A 28 -81.19 -37.44 1.36
N SER A 29 -81.53 -38.73 1.30
CA SER A 29 -80.64 -39.79 0.81
C SER A 29 -80.71 -40.00 -0.71
N SER A 30 -81.60 -39.30 -1.43
CA SER A 30 -81.67 -39.39 -2.89
C SER A 30 -80.39 -38.82 -3.49
N LEU A 31 -79.83 -39.51 -4.49
CA LEU A 31 -78.63 -39.08 -5.19
C LEU A 31 -78.99 -38.08 -6.29
N VAL A 32 -78.31 -36.94 -6.27
CA VAL A 32 -78.61 -35.78 -7.11
C VAL A 32 -77.34 -35.26 -7.79
N TYR A 33 -77.46 -34.89 -9.06
CA TYR A 33 -76.41 -34.21 -9.81
C TYR A 33 -76.85 -32.79 -10.23
N PRO A 34 -76.21 -31.72 -9.73
CA PRO A 34 -76.53 -30.35 -10.08
C PRO A 34 -75.94 -29.94 -11.42
N GLU A 35 -76.77 -29.46 -12.35
CA GLU A 35 -76.40 -29.13 -13.74
C GLU A 35 -75.21 -28.15 -13.90
N LYS A 36 -74.91 -27.32 -12.88
CA LYS A 36 -73.98 -26.19 -13.01
C LYS A 36 -72.62 -26.34 -12.28
N ARG A 37 -72.33 -27.47 -11.63
CA ARG A 37 -70.97 -27.70 -11.07
C ARG A 37 -70.14 -28.49 -12.07
N LEU A 38 -69.60 -27.78 -13.06
CA LEU A 38 -68.71 -28.31 -14.07
C LEU A 38 -67.27 -28.35 -13.53
N ASP A 39 -66.97 -29.31 -12.65
CA ASP A 39 -65.61 -29.83 -12.59
C ASP A 39 -65.60 -31.11 -13.42
N ALA A 40 -64.85 -31.11 -14.54
CA ALA A 40 -64.79 -32.23 -15.48
C ALA A 40 -64.19 -33.52 -14.89
N LYS A 41 -63.92 -33.55 -13.58
CA LYS A 41 -63.38 -34.69 -12.82
C LYS A 41 -64.30 -35.15 -11.68
N ASP A 42 -65.37 -34.41 -11.36
CA ASP A 42 -66.30 -34.74 -10.28
C ASP A 42 -67.66 -35.18 -10.85
N GLU A 43 -67.69 -36.40 -11.40
CA GLU A 43 -68.92 -37.15 -11.73
C GLU A 43 -69.55 -37.78 -10.46
N ARG A 44 -69.39 -37.14 -9.30
CA ARG A 44 -69.89 -37.69 -8.04
C ARG A 44 -71.34 -37.26 -7.85
N TRP A 45 -72.24 -38.23 -7.92
CA TRP A 45 -73.59 -38.09 -7.39
C TRP A 45 -73.52 -37.67 -5.91
N LEU A 46 -74.18 -36.56 -5.57
CA LEU A 46 -74.22 -36.04 -4.20
C LEU A 46 -75.53 -36.46 -3.53
N LEU A 47 -75.53 -36.63 -2.21
CA LEU A 47 -76.79 -36.80 -1.49
C LEU A 47 -77.57 -35.47 -1.53
N ALA A 48 -78.89 -35.54 -1.73
CA ALA A 48 -79.75 -34.36 -1.77
C ALA A 48 -79.59 -33.49 -0.51
N GLY A 49 -79.36 -34.11 0.65
CA GLY A 49 -79.12 -33.43 1.92
C GLY A 49 -77.85 -32.59 1.97
N ASP A 50 -76.84 -32.92 1.17
CA ASP A 50 -75.56 -32.20 1.10
C ASP A 50 -75.64 -30.99 0.14
N VAL A 51 -76.71 -30.88 -0.64
CA VAL A 51 -76.92 -29.78 -1.59
C VAL A 51 -77.70 -28.66 -0.88
N PRO A 52 -77.07 -27.52 -0.54
CA PRO A 52 -77.71 -26.47 0.27
C PRO A 52 -78.92 -25.83 -0.43
N GLN A 53 -78.93 -25.86 -1.76
CA GLN A 53 -80.02 -25.33 -2.57
C GLN A 53 -81.29 -26.19 -2.51
N LEU A 54 -81.19 -27.46 -2.10
CA LEU A 54 -82.31 -28.38 -1.93
C LEU A 54 -82.81 -28.46 -0.48
N ALA A 55 -82.15 -27.79 0.46
CA ALA A 55 -82.53 -27.83 1.87
C ALA A 55 -83.97 -27.36 2.11
N VAL A 56 -84.44 -26.35 1.37
CA VAL A 56 -85.80 -25.80 1.48
C VAL A 56 -86.84 -26.78 0.96
N THR A 57 -86.59 -27.41 -0.20
CA THR A 57 -87.51 -28.35 -0.82
C THR A 57 -87.56 -29.66 -0.04
N LEU A 58 -86.42 -30.17 0.43
CA LEU A 58 -86.33 -31.30 1.35
C LEU A 58 -87.07 -31.04 2.65
N ALA A 59 -86.91 -29.86 3.26
CA ALA A 59 -87.66 -29.51 4.47
C ALA A 59 -89.17 -29.45 4.23
N ALA A 60 -89.61 -29.03 3.03
CA ALA A 60 -91.03 -29.03 2.67
C ALA A 60 -91.58 -30.45 2.48
N VAL A 61 -90.84 -31.32 1.79
CA VAL A 61 -91.18 -32.75 1.60
C VAL A 61 -91.22 -33.47 2.93
N GLU A 62 -90.21 -33.26 3.78
CA GLU A 62 -90.18 -33.81 5.13
C GLU A 62 -91.38 -33.30 5.92
N ARG A 63 -91.64 -32.00 5.99
CA ARG A 63 -92.82 -31.47 6.69
C ARG A 63 -94.12 -32.09 6.19
N ARG A 64 -94.29 -32.31 4.87
CA ARG A 64 -95.47 -32.99 4.31
C ARG A 64 -95.53 -34.47 4.72
N ALA A 65 -94.41 -35.18 4.68
CA ALA A 65 -94.31 -36.56 5.15
C ALA A 65 -94.53 -36.68 6.68
N PHE A 66 -94.13 -35.65 7.44
CA PHE A 66 -94.27 -35.55 8.89
C PHE A 66 -95.67 -35.07 9.32
N ALA A 67 -96.41 -34.33 8.49
CA ALA A 67 -97.69 -33.68 8.83
C ALA A 67 -98.87 -34.62 9.17
N GLY A 68 -98.68 -35.94 9.15
CA GLY A 68 -99.75 -36.90 9.44
C GLY A 68 -99.41 -38.04 10.40
N ARG A 69 -98.19 -38.13 10.96
CA ARG A 69 -97.77 -39.38 11.65
C ARG A 69 -97.14 -39.31 13.03
N TYR A 70 -96.87 -38.14 13.62
CA TYR A 70 -96.47 -38.10 15.03
C TYR A 70 -97.01 -36.87 15.76
N ILE A 71 -97.97 -37.09 16.65
CA ILE A 71 -98.01 -36.34 17.92
C ILE A 71 -96.66 -36.64 18.55
N VAL A 72 -95.80 -35.63 18.76
CA VAL A 72 -94.58 -35.80 19.54
C VAL A 72 -95.03 -36.40 20.87
N PRO A 73 -94.67 -37.64 21.21
CA PRO A 73 -95.13 -38.23 22.45
C PRO A 73 -94.69 -37.31 23.56
N GLU A 74 -95.63 -36.89 24.42
CA GLU A 74 -95.28 -36.12 25.60
C GLU A 74 -94.21 -36.92 26.35
N PRO A 75 -93.09 -36.27 26.72
CA PRO A 75 -91.99 -36.99 27.36
C PRO A 75 -92.54 -37.69 28.60
N THR A 76 -92.43 -39.01 28.63
CA THR A 76 -92.91 -39.78 29.78
C THR A 76 -91.93 -39.59 30.94
N VAL A 77 -92.37 -39.83 32.17
CA VAL A 77 -91.51 -39.73 33.37
C VAL A 77 -90.24 -40.59 33.26
N ARG A 78 -90.26 -41.64 32.42
CA ARG A 78 -89.11 -42.50 32.13
C ARG A 78 -88.03 -41.83 31.27
N ASP A 79 -88.36 -40.76 30.54
CA ASP A 79 -87.44 -40.06 29.63
C ASP A 79 -86.65 -38.95 30.34
N LEU A 80 -87.08 -38.55 31.56
CA LEU A 80 -86.41 -37.53 32.37
C LEU A 80 -84.92 -37.82 32.65
N PRO A 81 -84.48 -39.06 32.96
CA PRO A 81 -83.06 -39.37 33.14
C PRO A 81 -82.26 -39.20 31.85
N VAL A 82 -82.86 -39.54 30.69
CA VAL A 82 -82.22 -39.38 29.38
C VAL A 82 -82.06 -37.89 29.06
N LEU A 83 -83.11 -37.09 29.27
CA LEU A 83 -83.03 -35.63 29.14
C LEU A 83 -81.98 -35.04 30.08
N GLY A 84 -81.89 -35.50 31.33
CA GLY A 84 -80.86 -35.07 32.27
C GLY A 84 -79.44 -35.44 31.83
N ALA A 85 -79.24 -36.59 31.18
CA ALA A 85 -77.95 -36.97 30.60
C ALA A 85 -77.59 -36.11 29.38
N ILE A 86 -78.56 -35.82 28.52
CA ILE A 86 -78.38 -34.93 27.36
C ILE A 86 -78.03 -33.52 27.81
N LEU A 87 -78.72 -32.98 28.83
CA LEU A 87 -78.39 -31.66 29.39
C LEU A 87 -76.96 -31.61 29.94
N LYS A 88 -76.52 -32.63 30.69
CA LYS A 88 -75.13 -32.70 31.15
C LYS A 88 -74.11 -32.80 30.02
N GLN A 89 -74.46 -33.45 28.91
CA GLN A 89 -73.59 -33.48 27.72
C GLN A 89 -73.56 -32.12 27.03
N LEU A 90 -74.70 -31.43 26.95
CA LEU A 90 -74.79 -30.07 26.44
C LEU A 90 -73.90 -29.12 27.25
N ASP A 91 -73.99 -29.17 28.59
CA ASP A 91 -73.16 -28.35 29.49
C ASP A 91 -71.67 -28.59 29.24
N ARG A 92 -71.24 -29.85 29.06
CA ARG A 92 -69.84 -30.20 28.72
C ARG A 92 -69.42 -29.64 27.37
N PHE A 93 -70.28 -29.76 26.35
CA PHE A 93 -69.97 -29.20 25.04
C PHE A 93 -69.90 -27.67 25.08
N GLU A 94 -70.72 -27.01 25.91
CA GLU A 94 -70.64 -25.57 26.12
C GLU A 94 -69.31 -25.16 26.79
N GLU A 95 -68.87 -25.90 27.81
CA GLU A 95 -67.55 -25.71 28.45
C GLU A 95 -66.40 -25.88 27.43
N ASP A 96 -66.41 -26.98 26.67
CA ASP A 96 -65.40 -27.25 25.63
C ASP A 96 -65.39 -26.14 24.55
N LEU A 97 -66.55 -25.64 24.14
CA LEU A 97 -66.66 -24.55 23.16
C LEU A 97 -66.11 -23.23 23.71
N ILE A 98 -66.33 -22.94 25.00
CA ILE A 98 -65.75 -21.76 25.67
C ILE A 98 -64.23 -21.88 25.72
N GLU A 99 -63.69 -23.06 26.07
CA GLU A 99 -62.25 -23.31 26.09
C GLU A 99 -61.62 -23.18 24.70
N LEU A 100 -62.23 -23.81 23.69
CA LEU A 100 -61.78 -23.71 22.30
C LEU A 100 -61.80 -22.27 21.79
N ARG A 101 -62.84 -21.50 22.14
CA ARG A 101 -62.91 -20.07 21.80
C ARG A 101 -61.80 -19.27 22.50
N GLY A 102 -61.54 -19.54 23.78
CA GLY A 102 -60.43 -18.93 24.53
C GLY A 102 -59.07 -19.22 23.88
N ASN A 103 -58.82 -20.49 23.54
CA ASN A 103 -57.60 -20.93 22.87
C ASN A 103 -57.44 -20.30 21.48
N LEU A 104 -58.51 -20.18 20.70
CA LEU A 104 -58.47 -19.55 19.38
C LEU A 104 -58.13 -18.05 19.48
N ILE A 105 -58.68 -17.35 20.49
CA ILE A 105 -58.34 -15.94 20.76
C ILE A 105 -56.87 -15.81 21.17
N ALA A 106 -56.39 -16.66 22.07
CA ALA A 106 -54.99 -16.64 22.52
C ALA A 106 -54.03 -16.89 21.35
N ARG A 107 -54.30 -17.90 20.52
CA ARG A 107 -53.51 -18.17 19.30
C ARG A 107 -53.55 -17.03 18.30
N HIS A 108 -54.70 -16.37 18.15
CA HIS A 108 -54.80 -15.21 17.28
C HIS A 108 -53.94 -14.04 17.79
N GLN A 109 -53.91 -13.80 19.10
CA GLN A 109 -53.05 -12.79 19.72
C GLN A 109 -51.56 -13.13 19.51
N GLU A 110 -51.15 -14.38 19.73
CA GLU A 110 -49.78 -14.85 19.45
C GLU A 110 -49.39 -14.62 17.98
N LEU A 111 -50.27 -14.92 17.02
CA LEU A 111 -50.01 -14.68 15.60
C LEU A 111 -49.87 -13.19 15.28
N VAL A 112 -50.64 -12.33 15.94
CA VAL A 112 -50.53 -10.87 15.78
C VAL A 112 -49.20 -10.37 16.34
N GLU A 113 -48.77 -10.86 17.50
CA GLU A 113 -47.47 -10.52 18.09
C GLU A 113 -46.31 -10.99 17.20
N LEU A 114 -46.33 -12.24 16.75
CA LEU A 114 -45.31 -12.79 15.84
C LEU A 114 -45.26 -12.04 14.51
N ARG A 115 -46.40 -11.57 14.00
CA ARG A 115 -46.44 -10.73 12.80
C ARG A 115 -45.79 -9.37 13.06
N GLY A 116 -46.08 -8.74 14.20
CA GLY A 116 -45.43 -7.50 14.61
C GLY A 116 -43.91 -7.64 14.75
N ASP A 117 -43.45 -8.74 15.35
CA ASP A 117 -42.03 -9.06 15.47
C ASP A 117 -41.39 -9.27 14.10
N SER A 118 -42.05 -10.00 13.20
CA SER A 118 -41.61 -10.20 11.81
C SER A 118 -41.46 -8.88 11.07
N ASP A 119 -42.46 -8.00 11.13
CA ASP A 119 -42.42 -6.68 10.48
C ASP A 119 -41.29 -5.81 11.07
N SER A 120 -41.10 -5.83 12.39
CA SER A 120 -40.00 -5.11 13.05
C SER A 120 -38.63 -5.65 12.64
N SER A 121 -38.51 -6.96 12.45
CA SER A 121 -37.27 -7.61 12.00
C SER A 121 -36.98 -7.29 10.52
N SER A 122 -38.02 -7.21 9.68
CA SER A 122 -37.91 -6.81 8.28
C SER A 122 -37.34 -5.40 8.16
N HIS A 123 -37.86 -4.44 8.94
CA HIS A 123 -37.33 -3.08 8.96
C HIS A 123 -35.88 -3.01 9.43
N ARG A 124 -35.48 -3.77 10.46
CA ARG A 124 -34.08 -3.85 10.89
C ARG A 124 -33.16 -4.41 9.80
N ILE A 125 -33.65 -5.38 9.02
CA ILE A 125 -32.90 -5.94 7.89
C ILE A 125 -32.75 -4.89 6.77
N GLU A 126 -33.81 -4.15 6.44
CA GLU A 126 -33.77 -3.06 5.46
C GLU A 126 -32.81 -1.95 5.88
N ASP A 127 -32.85 -1.54 7.15
CA ASP A 127 -31.93 -0.56 7.73
C ASP A 127 -30.49 -1.05 7.62
N ALA A 128 -30.19 -2.28 8.05
CA ALA A 128 -28.85 -2.87 7.96
C ALA A 128 -28.36 -2.98 6.50
N GLN A 129 -29.25 -3.33 5.55
CA GLN A 129 -28.90 -3.35 4.13
C GLN A 129 -28.59 -1.95 3.59
N SER A 130 -29.29 -0.92 4.06
CA SER A 130 -29.01 0.46 3.68
C SER A 130 -27.65 0.94 4.21
N GLU A 131 -27.29 0.56 5.45
CA GLU A 131 -25.98 0.83 6.05
C GLU A 131 -24.86 0.11 5.30
N LEU A 132 -25.06 -1.17 4.93
CA LEU A 132 -24.11 -1.92 4.13
C LEU A 132 -23.86 -1.25 2.77
N LYS A 133 -24.94 -0.82 2.08
CA LYS A 133 -24.81 -0.06 0.82
C LYS A 133 -24.06 1.26 1.01
N GLU A 134 -24.28 1.96 2.12
CA GLU A 134 -23.54 3.19 2.43
C GLU A 134 -22.05 2.90 2.67
N LEU A 135 -21.73 1.84 3.42
CA LEU A 135 -20.35 1.40 3.68
C LEU A 135 -19.64 0.96 2.39
N GLU A 136 -20.29 0.20 1.53
CA GLU A 136 -19.77 -0.15 0.20
C GLU A 136 -19.50 1.09 -0.64
N ALA A 137 -20.41 2.06 -0.65
CA ALA A 137 -20.22 3.32 -1.35
C ALA A 137 -19.06 4.14 -0.78
N ARG A 138 -18.81 4.08 0.54
CA ARG A 138 -17.64 4.70 1.18
C ARG A 138 -16.36 3.97 0.81
N LEU A 139 -16.37 2.65 0.75
CA LEU A 139 -15.21 1.83 0.36
C LEU A 139 -14.82 2.12 -1.09
N LYS A 140 -15.78 2.16 -2.01
CA LYS A 140 -15.56 2.58 -3.41
C LYS A 140 -14.98 3.99 -3.54
N LYS A 141 -15.28 4.90 -2.60
CA LYS A 141 -14.66 6.24 -2.56
C LYS A 141 -13.23 6.24 -2.04
N MET A 142 -12.82 5.21 -1.30
CA MET A 142 -11.44 5.07 -0.79
C MET A 142 -10.51 4.41 -1.81
N GLU A 143 -11.04 3.61 -2.74
CA GLU A 143 -10.30 2.98 -3.84
C GLU A 143 -9.41 3.96 -4.66
N PRO A 144 -9.87 5.17 -5.07
CA PRO A 144 -8.98 6.12 -5.75
C PRO A 144 -7.87 6.66 -4.83
N LEU A 145 -8.09 6.74 -3.51
CA LEU A 145 -7.04 7.16 -2.57
C LEU A 145 -5.98 6.07 -2.44
N GLU A 146 -6.35 4.81 -2.54
CA GLU A 146 -5.39 3.70 -2.58
C GLU A 146 -4.52 3.75 -3.85
N ALA A 147 -5.15 4.01 -5.00
CA ALA A 147 -4.43 4.25 -6.25
C ALA A 147 -3.48 5.47 -6.16
N ASP A 148 -3.92 6.57 -5.54
CA ASP A 148 -3.07 7.75 -5.29
C ASP A 148 -1.89 7.42 -4.37
N ILE A 149 -2.08 6.59 -3.33
CA ILE A 149 -0.99 6.15 -2.43
C ILE A 149 0.02 5.30 -3.19
N LEU A 150 -0.42 4.41 -4.08
CA LEU A 150 0.48 3.61 -4.91
C LEU A 150 1.28 4.50 -5.87
N HIS A 151 0.63 5.44 -6.55
CA HIS A 151 1.32 6.40 -7.40
C HIS A 151 2.31 7.28 -6.63
N LEU A 152 1.97 7.73 -5.43
CA LEU A 152 2.91 8.47 -4.57
C LEU A 152 4.10 7.61 -4.13
N ARG A 153 3.89 6.30 -3.90
CA ARG A 153 4.99 5.37 -3.59
C ARG A 153 5.89 5.18 -4.79
N GLU A 154 5.35 4.99 -5.99
CA GLU A 154 6.13 4.89 -7.23
C GLU A 154 6.96 6.16 -7.45
N ALA A 155 6.34 7.35 -7.36
CA ALA A 155 7.05 8.62 -7.45
C ALA A 155 8.12 8.78 -6.36
N SER A 156 7.87 8.29 -5.14
CA SER A 156 8.87 8.31 -4.06
C SER A 156 10.07 7.39 -4.33
N MET A 157 9.83 6.26 -5.03
CA MET A 157 10.91 5.35 -5.44
C MET A 157 11.73 5.95 -6.58
N GLU A 158 11.08 6.55 -7.59
CA GLU A 158 11.77 7.26 -8.67
C GLU A 158 12.63 8.42 -8.14
N THR A 159 12.10 9.20 -7.20
CA THR A 159 12.87 10.28 -6.54
C THR A 159 14.02 9.74 -5.69
N ALA A 160 13.86 8.59 -5.02
CA ALA A 160 14.95 7.94 -4.29
C ALA A 160 16.04 7.40 -5.22
N GLU A 161 15.67 6.85 -6.39
CA GLU A 161 16.62 6.39 -7.39
C GLU A 161 17.40 7.53 -8.03
N THR A 162 16.72 8.63 -8.37
CA THR A 162 17.39 9.83 -8.88
C THR A 162 18.31 10.44 -7.83
N ALA A 163 17.92 10.48 -6.55
CA ALA A 163 18.79 10.90 -5.45
C ALA A 163 20.05 10.02 -5.33
N ARG A 164 19.90 8.69 -5.40
CA ARG A 164 21.04 7.75 -5.42
C ARG A 164 21.96 7.97 -6.61
N GLN A 165 21.41 8.28 -7.79
CA GLN A 165 22.21 8.59 -8.97
C GLN A 165 22.99 9.90 -8.79
N VAL A 166 22.36 10.93 -8.22
CA VAL A 166 23.02 12.20 -7.90
C VAL A 166 24.13 12.00 -6.87
N GLU A 167 23.88 11.22 -5.82
CA GLU A 167 24.87 10.88 -4.80
C GLU A 167 26.07 10.13 -5.41
N LYS A 168 25.83 9.16 -6.29
CA LYS A 168 26.90 8.47 -7.03
C LYS A 168 27.72 9.44 -7.90
N LYS A 169 27.06 10.36 -8.61
CA LYS A 169 27.75 11.39 -9.42
C LYS A 169 28.56 12.34 -8.53
N PHE A 170 28.00 12.74 -7.39
CA PHE A 170 28.67 13.59 -6.42
C PHE A 170 29.92 12.91 -5.84
N ASN A 171 29.81 11.65 -5.40
CA ASN A 171 30.94 10.89 -4.85
C ASN A 171 32.05 10.70 -5.89
N ARG A 172 31.72 10.45 -7.16
CA ARG A 172 32.72 10.43 -8.25
C ARG A 172 33.43 11.77 -8.41
N ASN A 173 32.68 12.88 -8.42
CA ASN A 173 33.28 14.21 -8.50
C ASN A 173 34.17 14.52 -7.29
N VAL A 174 33.79 14.08 -6.08
CA VAL A 174 34.61 14.23 -4.87
C VAL A 174 35.88 13.40 -4.98
N GLU A 175 35.81 12.15 -5.46
CA GLU A 175 36.98 11.31 -5.72
C GLU A 175 37.90 11.93 -6.78
N ASP A 176 37.35 12.50 -7.85
CA ASP A 176 38.13 13.16 -8.90
C ASP A 176 38.82 14.43 -8.38
N VAL A 177 38.12 15.24 -7.57
CA VAL A 177 38.72 16.41 -6.90
C VAL A 177 39.82 15.96 -5.93
N ARG A 178 39.60 14.90 -5.16
CA ARG A 178 40.61 14.33 -4.27
C ARG A 178 41.85 13.87 -5.04
N LYS A 179 41.68 13.14 -6.15
CA LYS A 179 42.80 12.75 -7.02
C LYS A 179 43.55 13.94 -7.59
N ARG A 180 42.85 15.02 -7.94
CA ARG A 180 43.49 16.27 -8.39
C ARG A 180 44.28 16.95 -7.28
N PHE A 181 43.77 16.95 -6.04
CA PHE A 181 44.51 17.44 -4.88
C PHE A 181 45.73 16.58 -4.57
N GLU A 182 45.61 15.25 -4.59
CA GLU A 182 46.75 14.33 -4.42
C GLU A 182 47.79 14.53 -5.54
N ALA A 183 47.36 14.76 -6.79
CA ALA A 183 48.26 15.10 -7.88
C ALA A 183 48.97 16.45 -7.67
N LEU A 184 48.23 17.47 -7.19
CA LEU A 184 48.79 18.79 -6.85
C LEU A 184 49.79 18.69 -5.69
N GLU A 185 49.47 17.93 -4.64
CA GLU A 185 50.36 17.70 -3.50
C GLU A 185 51.66 17.01 -3.95
N ASN A 186 51.56 15.97 -4.78
CA ASN A 186 52.73 15.33 -5.38
C ASN A 186 53.56 16.29 -6.26
N THR A 187 52.92 17.22 -6.99
CA THR A 187 53.66 18.24 -7.76
C THR A 187 54.36 19.26 -6.86
N VAL A 188 53.71 19.68 -5.77
CA VAL A 188 54.32 20.59 -4.79
C VAL A 188 55.48 19.91 -4.07
N ASP A 189 55.35 18.64 -3.70
CA ASP A 189 56.45 17.86 -3.12
C ASP A 189 57.60 17.68 -4.12
N ALA A 190 57.30 17.45 -5.41
CA ALA A 190 58.31 17.38 -6.46
C ALA A 190 59.02 18.73 -6.66
N ASP A 191 58.29 19.84 -6.64
CA ASP A 191 58.85 21.19 -6.71
C ASP A 191 59.70 21.51 -5.47
N ALA A 192 59.26 21.13 -4.27
CA ALA A 192 60.03 21.28 -3.04
C ALA A 192 61.32 20.44 -3.06
N GLN A 193 61.28 19.22 -3.63
CA GLN A 193 62.46 18.41 -3.87
C GLN A 193 63.40 19.04 -4.91
N ALA A 194 62.86 19.63 -5.97
CA ALA A 194 63.65 20.35 -6.97
C ALA A 194 64.33 21.59 -6.37
N ASP A 195 63.64 22.34 -5.51
CA ASP A 195 64.22 23.47 -4.77
C ASP A 195 65.31 23.02 -3.81
N ALA A 196 65.11 21.93 -3.06
CA ALA A 196 66.13 21.36 -2.19
C ALA A 196 67.37 20.88 -2.97
N GLN A 197 67.17 20.26 -4.15
CA GLN A 197 68.27 19.89 -5.05
C GLN A 197 68.99 21.13 -5.60
N ALA A 198 68.27 22.19 -5.95
CA ALA A 198 68.84 23.45 -6.41
C ALA A 198 69.68 24.13 -5.33
N GLU A 199 69.23 24.12 -4.06
CA GLU A 199 70.02 24.61 -2.93
C GLU A 199 71.28 23.77 -2.69
N MET A 200 71.18 22.45 -2.71
CA MET A 200 72.34 21.56 -2.61
C MET A 200 73.36 21.84 -3.72
N MET A 201 72.89 22.04 -4.96
CA MET A 201 73.74 22.42 -6.07
C MET A 201 74.37 23.81 -5.88
N ARG A 202 73.63 24.79 -5.34
CA ARG A 202 74.17 26.12 -5.00
C ARG A 202 75.28 26.03 -3.97
N ILE A 203 75.06 25.31 -2.87
CA ILE A 203 76.07 25.08 -1.82
C ILE A 203 77.30 24.38 -2.41
N TYR A 204 77.09 23.36 -3.23
CA TYR A 204 78.18 22.68 -3.92
C TYR A 204 78.96 23.62 -4.84
N THR A 205 78.28 24.43 -5.66
CA THR A 205 78.93 25.42 -6.52
C THR A 205 79.69 26.48 -5.72
N ALA A 206 79.13 26.96 -4.61
CA ALA A 206 79.83 27.90 -3.72
C ALA A 206 81.08 27.27 -3.10
N SER A 207 81.01 26.00 -2.68
CA SER A 207 82.17 25.28 -2.15
C SER A 207 83.25 25.00 -3.20
N LEU A 208 82.85 24.72 -4.45
CA LEU A 208 83.77 24.60 -5.58
C LEU A 208 84.43 25.94 -5.89
N GLN A 209 83.66 27.02 -5.83
CA GLN A 209 84.17 28.38 -6.06
C GLN A 209 85.18 28.77 -4.98
N GLU A 210 84.89 28.49 -3.70
CA GLU A 210 85.85 28.71 -2.60
C GLU A 210 87.13 27.88 -2.78
N ARG A 211 87.02 26.63 -3.26
CA ARG A 211 88.20 25.82 -3.60
C ARG A 211 88.98 26.40 -4.79
N LEU A 212 88.29 26.89 -5.81
CA LEU A 212 88.94 27.56 -6.95
C LEU A 212 89.61 28.86 -6.53
N ASP A 213 89.00 29.63 -5.64
CA ASP A 213 89.57 30.87 -5.09
C ASP A 213 90.80 30.55 -4.23
N LYS A 214 90.75 29.53 -3.37
CA LYS A 214 91.93 29.04 -2.62
C LYS A 214 93.04 28.55 -3.54
N LEU A 215 92.72 27.77 -4.56
CA LEU A 215 93.69 27.35 -5.57
C LEU A 215 94.23 28.54 -6.36
N GLY A 216 93.40 29.56 -6.60
CA GLY A 216 93.79 30.83 -7.20
C GLY A 216 94.77 31.60 -6.32
N GLU A 217 94.50 31.70 -5.02
CA GLU A 217 95.39 32.29 -4.03
C GLU A 217 96.68 31.50 -3.86
N GLU A 218 96.62 30.17 -3.87
CA GLU A 218 97.80 29.28 -3.86
C GLU A 218 98.62 29.47 -5.14
N LEU A 219 97.98 29.53 -6.33
CA LEU A 219 98.64 29.85 -7.60
C LEU A 219 99.21 31.26 -7.60
N GLU A 220 98.55 32.23 -7.00
CA GLU A 220 99.10 33.58 -6.81
C GLU A 220 100.24 33.60 -5.81
N GLY A 221 100.17 32.77 -4.76
CA GLY A 221 101.24 32.53 -3.79
C GLY A 221 102.45 31.89 -4.46
N GLU A 222 102.24 30.87 -5.29
CA GLU A 222 103.27 30.25 -6.13
C GLU A 222 103.77 31.19 -7.22
N ARG A 223 102.93 32.05 -7.79
CA ARG A 223 103.37 33.14 -8.68
C ARG A 223 104.24 34.13 -7.94
N LYS A 224 103.88 34.53 -6.72
CA LYS A 224 104.69 35.43 -5.88
C LYS A 224 106.00 34.74 -5.48
N ALA A 225 105.96 33.49 -5.06
CA ALA A 225 107.14 32.68 -4.76
C ALA A 225 108.03 32.46 -5.99
N SER A 226 107.44 32.23 -7.16
CA SER A 226 108.18 32.12 -8.42
C SER A 226 108.68 33.47 -8.94
N THR A 227 108.03 34.60 -8.61
CA THR A 227 108.61 35.93 -8.84
C THR A 227 109.75 36.25 -7.90
N VAL A 228 109.71 35.77 -6.64
CA VAL A 228 110.82 35.87 -5.68
C VAL A 228 111.98 35.00 -6.16
N LEU A 229 111.72 33.75 -6.56
CA LEU A 229 112.72 32.86 -7.17
C LEU A 229 113.23 33.42 -8.51
N ARG A 230 112.41 34.10 -9.31
CA ARG A 230 112.88 34.84 -10.49
C ARG A 230 113.73 36.05 -10.11
N GLY A 231 113.43 36.74 -9.02
CA GLY A 231 114.25 37.81 -8.46
C GLY A 231 115.60 37.30 -7.96
N GLU A 232 115.63 36.11 -7.35
CA GLU A 232 116.86 35.41 -6.93
C GLU A 232 117.63 34.87 -8.14
N LEU A 233 116.96 34.30 -9.14
CA LEU A 233 117.56 33.91 -10.41
C LEU A 233 118.12 35.11 -11.17
N VAL A 234 117.48 36.29 -11.12
CA VAL A 234 118.01 37.53 -11.69
C VAL A 234 119.23 38.02 -10.91
N LYS A 235 119.28 37.87 -9.59
CA LYS A 235 120.46 38.16 -8.76
C LYS A 235 121.62 37.19 -9.02
N ILE A 236 121.33 35.90 -9.21
CA ILE A 236 122.31 34.88 -9.64
C ILE A 236 122.77 35.17 -11.08
N ARG A 237 121.88 35.65 -11.95
CA ARG A 237 122.21 36.00 -13.35
C ARG A 237 122.95 37.35 -13.48
N SER A 238 122.82 38.26 -12.52
CA SER A 238 123.66 39.47 -12.43
C SER A 238 125.01 39.17 -11.80
N ALA A 239 125.11 38.23 -10.85
CA ALA A 239 126.38 37.72 -10.33
C ALA A 239 127.15 36.90 -11.40
N HIS A 240 126.44 36.16 -12.26
CA HIS A 240 127.07 35.41 -13.35
C HIS A 240 127.36 36.26 -14.61
N LYS A 241 126.98 37.55 -14.61
CA LYS A 241 127.25 38.51 -15.70
C LYS A 241 128.58 39.25 -15.55
N GLU A 242 129.21 39.19 -14.37
CA GLU A 242 130.59 39.67 -14.16
C GLU A 242 131.66 38.60 -14.44
N GLU A 243 131.30 37.31 -14.54
CA GLU A 243 132.25 36.21 -14.79
C GLU A 243 132.26 35.64 -16.22
N ARG A 244 131.48 36.20 -17.15
CA ARG A 244 131.39 35.71 -18.54
C ARG A 244 131.58 36.78 -19.61
N SER A 245 132.43 37.77 -19.36
CA SER A 245 132.99 38.66 -20.40
C SER A 245 134.36 38.20 -20.92
N ALA A 246 134.89 37.08 -20.42
CA ALA A 246 136.11 36.44 -20.92
C ALA A 246 135.83 35.02 -21.46
N ARG A 247 135.20 34.95 -22.63
CA ARG A 247 135.39 33.94 -23.71
C ARG A 247 134.20 34.00 -24.65
N GLY A 248 134.47 34.50 -25.86
CA GLY A 248 133.53 34.48 -26.96
C GLY A 248 133.50 33.16 -27.72
N PHE A 249 132.59 33.18 -28.71
CA PHE A 249 132.66 32.52 -30.01
C PHE A 249 132.20 31.04 -30.18
N LEU A 250 131.03 30.94 -30.86
CA LEU A 250 130.68 30.07 -32.00
C LEU A 250 129.73 28.86 -31.87
N ALA A 251 128.91 28.75 -32.92
CA ALA A 251 128.08 27.65 -33.44
C ALA A 251 126.77 27.38 -32.66
N GLY A 252 125.59 27.23 -33.28
CA GLY A 252 125.23 26.82 -34.63
C GLY A 252 124.07 25.81 -34.47
N GLY A 253 122.91 26.05 -35.10
CA GLY A 253 121.61 25.50 -34.69
C GLY A 253 121.25 24.08 -35.12
N SER A 254 120.13 23.58 -34.59
CA SER A 254 119.10 22.73 -35.22
C SER A 254 118.06 22.37 -34.15
N LEU A 255 116.84 22.91 -34.24
CA LEU A 255 115.64 22.28 -34.82
C LEU A 255 115.18 21.00 -34.07
N PHE A 256 113.94 21.10 -33.55
CA PHE A 256 113.06 20.04 -33.06
C PHE A 256 113.25 19.51 -31.62
N LEU A 257 112.56 20.18 -30.67
CA LEU A 257 111.39 19.65 -29.95
C LEU A 257 111.08 20.66 -28.84
N VAL A 258 110.08 21.50 -29.03
CA VAL A 258 109.59 22.37 -27.95
C VAL A 258 108.64 21.51 -27.09
N PRO A 259 108.96 21.21 -25.83
CA PRO A 259 108.14 20.34 -24.99
C PRO A 259 106.71 20.88 -24.79
N GLU A 260 106.51 22.20 -24.92
CA GLU A 260 105.19 22.82 -24.85
C GLU A 260 104.22 22.33 -25.92
N ARG A 261 104.69 21.97 -27.12
CA ARG A 261 103.80 21.47 -28.18
C ARG A 261 103.37 20.02 -27.96
N VAL A 262 104.22 19.19 -27.35
CA VAL A 262 103.87 17.80 -27.02
C VAL A 262 102.78 17.76 -25.95
N VAL A 263 102.89 18.63 -24.93
CA VAL A 263 101.86 18.76 -23.89
C VAL A 263 100.54 19.27 -24.47
N PHE A 264 100.58 20.21 -25.41
CA PHE A 264 99.37 20.72 -26.06
C PHE A 264 98.63 19.63 -26.86
N PHE A 265 99.35 18.78 -27.60
CA PHE A 265 98.74 17.65 -28.31
C PHE A 265 98.19 16.57 -27.37
N LEU A 266 98.82 16.35 -26.21
CA LEU A 266 98.36 15.38 -25.22
C LEU A 266 97.07 15.84 -24.53
N ILE A 267 96.95 17.15 -24.23
CA ILE A 267 95.73 17.76 -23.69
C ILE A 267 94.60 17.74 -24.73
N LEU A 268 94.90 18.05 -26.00
CA LEU A 268 93.92 18.01 -27.09
C LEU A 268 93.39 16.59 -27.31
N ALA A 269 94.25 15.57 -27.26
CA ALA A 269 93.86 14.16 -27.38
C ALA A 269 92.97 13.70 -26.21
N LEU A 270 93.25 14.17 -24.99
CA LEU A 270 92.48 13.82 -23.80
C LEU A 270 91.08 14.47 -23.83
N LEU A 271 90.97 15.72 -24.31
CA LEU A 271 89.69 16.39 -24.52
C LEU A 271 88.83 15.71 -25.60
N LEU A 272 89.44 15.24 -26.68
CA LEU A 272 88.74 14.46 -27.72
C LEU A 272 88.24 13.10 -27.19
N ALA A 273 89.02 12.42 -26.35
CA ALA A 273 88.61 11.15 -25.73
C ALA A 273 87.42 11.32 -24.77
N VAL A 274 87.41 12.39 -23.97
CA VAL A 274 86.29 12.70 -23.06
C VAL A 274 85.04 13.12 -23.85
N GLY A 275 85.19 13.92 -24.91
CA GLY A 275 84.08 14.30 -25.79
C GLY A 275 83.44 13.09 -26.49
N TYR A 276 84.25 12.11 -26.91
CA TYR A 276 83.76 10.87 -27.51
C TYR A 276 82.97 10.00 -26.52
N LEU A 277 83.37 9.97 -25.25
CA LEU A 277 82.68 9.23 -24.20
C LEU A 277 81.28 9.80 -23.90
N PHE A 278 81.15 11.13 -23.87
CA PHE A 278 79.86 11.82 -23.72
C PHE A 278 78.94 11.64 -24.93
N PHE A 279 79.49 11.50 -26.14
CA PHE A 279 78.69 11.24 -27.33
C PHE A 279 78.09 9.83 -27.35
N LYS A 280 78.75 8.83 -26.75
CA LYS A 280 78.23 7.45 -26.64
C LYS A 280 77.16 7.24 -25.56
N LEU A 281 77.07 8.11 -24.56
CA LEU A 281 76.09 8.01 -23.47
C LEU A 281 74.73 8.68 -23.79
N ARG A 282 74.59 9.29 -24.98
CA ARG A 282 73.35 9.95 -25.41
C ARG A 282 72.44 8.95 -26.14
N THR A 283 71.75 8.09 -25.39
CA THR A 283 70.67 7.27 -25.92
C THR A 283 69.45 8.13 -26.28
N PRO A 284 68.77 7.88 -27.41
CA PRO A 284 67.58 8.65 -27.79
C PRO A 284 66.40 8.24 -26.91
N VAL A 285 65.81 9.22 -26.22
CA VAL A 285 64.52 9.06 -25.53
C VAL A 285 63.45 8.96 -26.62
N VAL A 286 62.90 7.74 -26.76
CA VAL A 286 61.75 7.45 -27.63
C VAL A 286 60.52 8.03 -26.96
N VAL A 287 59.96 9.08 -27.58
CA VAL A 287 58.66 9.65 -27.22
C VAL A 287 57.56 8.75 -27.76
N PRO A 288 56.64 8.21 -26.93
CA PRO A 288 55.48 7.49 -27.45
C PRO A 288 54.46 8.46 -28.06
N ALA A 289 53.87 8.03 -29.18
CA ALA A 289 52.87 8.75 -29.95
C ALA A 289 51.58 9.04 -29.15
N PRO A 290 50.86 10.14 -29.45
CA PRO A 290 49.58 10.44 -28.83
C PRO A 290 48.50 9.43 -29.25
N VAL A 291 47.85 8.83 -28.26
CA VAL A 291 46.63 8.04 -28.43
C VAL A 291 45.50 8.99 -28.81
N VAL A 292 45.00 8.84 -30.03
CA VAL A 292 43.81 9.52 -30.55
C VAL A 292 42.59 8.98 -29.79
N GLU A 293 41.88 9.87 -29.07
CA GLU A 293 40.52 9.63 -28.58
C GLU A 293 39.56 9.41 -29.78
N PRO A 294 38.81 8.30 -29.84
CA PRO A 294 37.65 8.23 -30.72
C PRO A 294 36.50 9.04 -30.12
N GLU A 295 35.98 9.97 -30.92
CA GLU A 295 34.79 10.78 -30.65
C GLU A 295 33.59 9.94 -30.15
N PRO A 296 32.77 10.46 -29.23
CA PRO A 296 31.55 9.81 -28.80
C PRO A 296 30.54 9.79 -29.96
N LYS A 297 30.06 8.58 -30.30
CA LYS A 297 28.89 8.39 -31.17
C LYS A 297 27.69 9.18 -30.61
N PRO A 298 26.96 9.93 -31.44
CA PRO A 298 25.72 10.58 -31.04
C PRO A 298 24.65 9.54 -30.68
N GLU A 299 23.90 9.84 -29.61
CA GLU A 299 22.78 9.05 -29.11
C GLU A 299 21.70 8.81 -30.20
N PRO A 300 21.05 7.64 -30.21
CA PRO A 300 19.90 7.38 -31.07
C PRO A 300 18.71 8.31 -30.71
N PRO A 301 17.93 8.78 -31.70
CA PRO A 301 16.85 9.72 -31.46
C PRO A 301 15.73 9.10 -30.61
N PRO A 302 15.07 9.90 -29.74
CA PRO A 302 13.95 9.43 -28.95
C PRO A 302 12.77 9.02 -29.84
N PRO A 303 11.97 8.01 -29.44
CA PRO A 303 10.83 7.56 -30.20
C PRO A 303 9.80 8.68 -30.41
N PRO A 304 9.05 8.65 -31.54
CA PRO A 304 8.17 9.72 -31.96
C PRO A 304 7.01 9.95 -30.97
N LYS A 305 6.76 11.23 -30.68
CA LYS A 305 5.63 11.72 -29.88
C LYS A 305 4.30 11.26 -30.49
N PRO A 306 3.35 10.74 -29.70
CA PRO A 306 1.97 10.54 -30.17
C PRO A 306 1.33 11.90 -30.54
N LYS A 307 0.66 11.92 -31.70
CA LYS A 307 -0.04 13.07 -32.27
C LYS A 307 -1.19 13.56 -31.38
N PRO A 308 -1.57 14.85 -31.49
CA PRO A 308 -2.58 15.49 -30.64
C PRO A 308 -3.99 15.15 -31.13
N VAL A 309 -4.87 14.74 -30.20
CA VAL A 309 -6.32 14.67 -30.44
C VAL A 309 -7.02 15.71 -29.55
N ILE A 310 -7.31 16.84 -30.20
CA ILE A 310 -8.61 17.54 -30.23
C ILE A 310 -9.33 17.82 -28.89
N LEU A 311 -9.16 19.07 -28.43
CA LEU A 311 -10.18 20.07 -28.04
C LEU A 311 -11.35 19.69 -27.09
N LYS A 312 -11.25 20.21 -25.85
CA LYS A 312 -12.18 21.09 -25.07
C LYS A 312 -13.64 20.63 -24.84
N PRO A 313 -14.19 20.82 -23.60
CA PRO A 313 -14.62 22.15 -23.17
C PRO A 313 -14.28 22.54 -21.72
N LYS A 314 -14.24 23.87 -21.50
CA LYS A 314 -14.15 24.55 -20.20
C LYS A 314 -15.32 24.14 -19.28
N PRO A 315 -15.17 24.24 -17.95
CA PRO A 315 -15.86 25.36 -17.31
C PRO A 315 -15.12 26.06 -16.16
N LYS A 316 -15.41 27.36 -16.09
CA LYS A 316 -15.61 28.22 -14.91
C LYS A 316 -14.55 28.22 -13.81
N LYS A 317 -13.82 29.34 -13.79
CA LYS A 317 -13.27 29.98 -12.59
C LYS A 317 -14.31 29.97 -11.46
N VAL A 318 -14.07 29.17 -10.42
CA VAL A 318 -14.68 29.40 -9.09
C VAL A 318 -13.55 29.81 -8.16
N LYS A 319 -13.44 31.12 -7.95
CA LYS A 319 -12.75 31.68 -6.80
C LYS A 319 -13.64 31.41 -5.58
N SER A 320 -13.21 30.55 -4.65
CA SER A 320 -13.69 30.63 -3.28
C SER A 320 -12.55 30.31 -2.31
N ARG A 321 -11.89 31.39 -1.92
CA ARG A 321 -11.00 31.49 -0.77
C ARG A 321 -11.83 31.23 0.49
N VAL A 322 -12.03 29.97 0.87
CA VAL A 322 -12.65 29.63 2.16
C VAL A 322 -11.57 29.61 3.24
N ARG A 323 -11.32 30.79 3.81
CA ARG A 323 -10.75 30.93 5.15
C ARG A 323 -11.67 30.19 6.13
N ARG A 324 -11.34 28.94 6.47
CA ARG A 324 -11.97 28.25 7.61
C ARG A 324 -11.53 28.95 8.89
N LYS A 325 -12.36 29.89 9.36
CA LYS A 325 -12.30 30.41 10.72
C LYS A 325 -12.48 29.23 11.67
N ARG A 326 -11.44 28.93 12.44
CA ARG A 326 -11.51 28.17 13.70
C ARG A 326 -12.44 28.92 14.67
N LYS A 327 -13.74 28.69 14.58
CA LYS A 327 -14.74 29.11 15.57
C LYS A 327 -15.85 28.06 15.63
N SER A 328 -15.67 26.98 16.37
CA SER A 328 -16.84 26.22 16.87
C SER A 328 -16.58 25.19 17.98
N SER A 329 -15.38 25.07 18.56
CA SER A 329 -15.19 24.16 19.72
C SER A 329 -16.12 24.52 20.88
N LYS A 330 -16.34 25.82 21.13
CA LYS A 330 -17.28 26.31 22.14
C LYS A 330 -18.75 26.00 21.80
N LYS A 331 -19.13 26.06 20.52
CA LYS A 331 -20.50 25.71 20.07
C LYS A 331 -20.77 24.21 20.14
N ARG A 332 -19.76 23.37 19.84
CA ARG A 332 -19.86 21.91 19.99
C ARG A 332 -19.97 21.49 21.45
N ALA A 333 -19.25 22.14 22.36
CA ALA A 333 -19.37 21.89 23.80
C ALA A 333 -20.77 22.24 24.33
N THR A 334 -21.32 23.40 23.94
CA THR A 334 -22.68 23.79 24.34
C THR A 334 -23.76 22.89 23.75
N GLN A 335 -23.55 22.35 22.54
CA GLN A 335 -24.49 21.42 21.93
C GLN A 335 -24.48 20.07 22.65
N LYS A 336 -23.29 19.56 23.00
CA LYS A 336 -23.15 18.30 23.76
C LYS A 336 -23.81 18.37 25.14
N GLN A 337 -23.69 19.51 25.84
CA GLN A 337 -24.39 19.73 27.11
C GLN A 337 -25.92 19.76 26.97
N ARG A 338 -26.44 20.34 25.88
CA ARG A 338 -27.89 20.33 25.61
C ARG A 338 -28.39 18.93 25.30
N GLU A 339 -27.63 18.14 24.54
CA GLU A 339 -27.97 16.74 24.24
C GLU A 339 -27.94 15.86 25.50
N GLU A 340 -26.98 16.07 26.41
CA GLU A 340 -26.94 15.38 27.71
C GLU A 340 -28.13 15.75 28.61
N GLN A 341 -28.54 17.02 28.64
CA GLN A 341 -29.74 17.45 29.38
C GLN A 341 -31.03 16.88 28.81
N VAL A 342 -31.14 16.77 27.48
CA VAL A 342 -32.32 16.15 26.83
C VAL A 342 -32.35 14.65 27.11
N ARG A 343 -31.20 13.97 27.06
CA ARG A 343 -31.12 12.53 27.40
C ARG A 343 -31.47 12.27 28.86
N SER A 344 -31.01 13.10 29.80
CA SER A 344 -31.34 12.93 31.21
C SER A 344 -32.83 13.17 31.48
N THR A 345 -33.44 14.17 30.84
CA THR A 345 -34.88 14.44 30.97
C THR A 345 -35.75 13.35 30.34
N ILE A 346 -35.35 12.81 29.18
CA ILE A 346 -36.05 11.65 28.58
C ILE A 346 -35.94 10.43 29.49
N LEU A 347 -34.75 10.12 30.03
CA LEU A 347 -34.58 9.02 30.96
C LEU A 347 -35.44 9.18 32.22
N LEU A 348 -35.47 10.38 32.81
CA LEU A 348 -36.33 10.68 33.97
C LEU A 348 -37.83 10.48 33.68
N ARG A 349 -38.27 10.79 32.45
CA ARG A 349 -39.67 10.64 32.03
C ARG A 349 -40.03 9.19 31.71
N VAL A 350 -39.09 8.43 31.14
CA VAL A 350 -39.30 7.03 30.74
C VAL A 350 -39.15 6.07 31.93
N THR A 351 -38.29 6.37 32.90
CA THR A 351 -38.07 5.49 34.07
C THR A 351 -38.80 5.96 35.33
N GLY A 352 -39.76 6.90 35.21
CA GLY A 352 -40.60 7.33 36.33
C GLY A 352 -39.85 7.96 37.52
N GLY A 353 -38.68 8.57 37.28
CA GLY A 353 -37.96 9.33 38.30
C GLY A 353 -37.45 8.55 39.51
N VAL A 354 -37.14 7.25 39.37
CA VAL A 354 -36.43 6.53 40.45
C VAL A 354 -34.92 6.71 40.28
N PRO A 355 -34.22 7.47 41.14
CA PRO A 355 -32.77 7.58 41.10
C PRO A 355 -32.13 6.22 41.43
N SER A 356 -31.50 5.60 40.43
CA SER A 356 -30.71 4.38 40.57
C SER A 356 -29.41 4.67 41.35
N SER A 357 -29.51 4.77 42.68
CA SER A 357 -28.36 4.98 43.59
C SER A 357 -27.73 3.69 44.13
N LYS A 358 -28.02 2.51 43.55
CA LYS A 358 -27.50 1.21 44.04
C LYS A 358 -26.68 0.42 43.01
N ARG A 359 -25.80 1.07 42.25
CA ARG A 359 -24.83 0.36 41.39
C ARG A 359 -23.40 0.86 41.56
N SER A 360 -22.89 0.74 42.79
CA SER A 360 -21.45 0.86 43.07
C SER A 360 -21.07 -0.04 44.24
N ALA A 361 -21.02 -1.36 44.00
CA ALA A 361 -20.24 -2.33 44.78
C ALA A 361 -20.48 -3.74 44.21
N ILE A 362 -19.89 -4.06 43.05
CA ILE A 362 -19.63 -5.46 42.71
C ILE A 362 -18.12 -5.59 42.70
N ALA A 363 -17.61 -6.10 43.83
CA ALA A 363 -16.22 -6.46 44.01
C ALA A 363 -15.82 -7.54 42.99
N GLU A 364 -14.70 -7.32 42.31
CA GLU A 364 -14.00 -8.31 41.52
C GLU A 364 -13.68 -9.55 42.37
N ARG A 365 -14.53 -10.58 42.30
CA ARG A 365 -14.14 -11.92 42.74
C ARG A 365 -13.28 -12.54 41.63
N ARG A 366 -11.97 -12.51 41.84
CA ARG A 366 -10.99 -13.34 41.10
C ARG A 366 -11.45 -14.80 41.16
N ALA A 367 -11.85 -15.34 40.02
CA ALA A 367 -12.12 -16.76 39.86
C ALA A 367 -10.81 -17.54 40.04
N LYS A 368 -10.76 -18.42 41.05
CA LYS A 368 -9.70 -19.43 41.18
C LYS A 368 -9.79 -20.39 39.98
N PRO A 369 -8.66 -20.79 39.37
CA PRO A 369 -8.65 -21.77 38.30
C PRO A 369 -9.14 -23.13 38.82
N ARG A 370 -10.04 -23.76 38.05
CA ARG A 370 -10.54 -25.12 38.29
C ARG A 370 -9.38 -26.13 38.14
N PRO A 371 -9.20 -27.08 39.08
CA PRO A 371 -8.25 -28.17 38.89
C PRO A 371 -8.72 -29.12 37.78
N ALA A 372 -7.77 -29.63 37.01
CA ALA A 372 -8.00 -30.55 35.90
C ALA A 372 -8.58 -31.90 36.39
N PRO A 373 -9.44 -32.56 35.58
CA PRO A 373 -10.01 -33.85 35.95
C PRO A 373 -8.93 -34.94 35.95
N GLU A 374 -8.87 -35.67 37.07
CA GLU A 374 -8.06 -36.87 37.22
C GLU A 374 -8.53 -37.95 36.24
N GLN A 375 -7.57 -38.55 35.52
CA GLN A 375 -7.84 -39.72 34.70
C GLN A 375 -8.08 -40.95 35.61
N PRO A 376 -9.12 -41.75 35.36
CA PRO A 376 -9.31 -42.98 36.10
C PRO A 376 -8.22 -43.98 35.72
N LYS A 377 -7.48 -44.46 36.73
CA LYS A 377 -6.70 -45.69 36.65
C LYS A 377 -7.65 -46.87 36.88
N ASN A 378 -7.88 -47.64 35.81
CA ASN A 378 -7.97 -49.11 35.73
C ASN A 378 -8.91 -49.53 34.60
#